data_AF-A0A7C5A9U2-F1
#
_entry.id   AF-A0A7C5A9U2-F1
#
_cell.length_a   1.000
_cell.length_b   1.000
_cell.length_c   1.000
_cell.angle_alpha   90.00
_cell.angle_beta   90.00
_cell.angle_gamma   90.00
#
_symmetry.space_group_name_H-M   'P 1'
#
loop_
_entity.id
_entity.type
_entity.pdbx_description
1 polymer ?
#
loop_
_entity_poly.entity_id
_entity_poly.type
_entity_poly.pdbx_seq_one_letter_code
_entity_poly.pdbx_strand_id
1 'polypeptide(L)'
;MEIYGINAFPKYNLGGIIKDKPEDFIVEEIDLSGKLHSVKSSIFEKIKDFFPQKFDEYLHLTLIKRNYTTQRAISELSKKLRISQSRFGFAG
;
A
#
# COMPACT_ATOMS: atom_id res chain seq x y z
N MET A 1 13.66 10.94 24.92
CA MET A 1 12.60 9.94 24.70
C MET A 1 13.29 8.58 24.69
N GLU A 2 13.16 7.82 25.77
CA GLU A 2 13.65 6.44 25.79
C GLU A 2 12.64 5.57 25.03
N ILE A 3 13.12 4.86 24.01
CA ILE A 3 12.32 3.82 23.35
C ILE A 3 12.67 2.53 24.07
N TYR A 4 11.78 2.06 24.94
CA TYR A 4 11.98 0.83 25.72
C TYR A 4 12.34 -0.35 24.81
N GLY A 5 13.43 -1.05 25.13
CA GLY A 5 13.85 -2.28 24.45
C GLY A 5 14.83 -2.12 23.29
N ILE A 6 15.25 -0.90 22.93
CA ILE A 6 16.29 -0.68 21.92
C ILE A 6 17.63 -0.39 22.62
N ASN A 7 18.51 -1.40 22.69
CA ASN A 7 19.75 -1.34 23.47
C ASN A 7 21.03 -1.19 22.64
N ALA A 8 20.92 -1.21 21.31
CA ALA A 8 22.05 -1.12 20.41
C ALA A 8 21.72 -0.24 19.20
N PHE A 9 22.67 0.61 18.83
CA PHE A 9 22.59 1.48 17.66
C PHE A 9 23.77 1.18 16.72
N PRO A 10 23.60 1.35 15.41
CA PRO A 10 24.69 1.24 14.46
C PRO A 10 25.79 2.27 14.76
N LYS A 11 27.03 1.94 14.40
CA LYS A 11 28.24 2.73 14.69
C LYS A 11 28.20 4.17 14.16
N TYR A 12 27.46 4.42 13.08
CA TYR A 12 27.40 5.72 12.42
C TYR A 12 26.01 6.33 12.54
N ASN A 13 25.96 7.59 12.97
CA ASN A 13 24.76 8.42 12.93
C ASN A 13 24.90 9.41 11.78
N LEU A 14 24.07 9.23 10.75
CA LEU A 14 24.05 10.09 9.56
C LEU A 14 23.22 11.36 9.75
N GLY A 15 22.45 11.46 10.84
CA GLY A 15 21.44 12.51 11.00
C GLY A 15 20.39 12.50 9.88
N GLY A 16 19.75 13.65 9.65
CA GLY A 16 18.82 13.86 8.53
C GLY A 16 17.34 13.93 8.91
N ILE A 17 16.52 14.25 7.92
CA ILE A 17 15.06 14.33 8.04
C ILE A 17 14.47 13.16 7.25
N ILE A 18 13.60 12.38 7.89
CA ILE A 18 12.88 11.26 7.26
C ILE A 18 11.43 11.69 7.06
N LYS A 19 10.85 11.38 5.90
CA LYS A 19 9.45 11.69 5.53
C LYS A 19 9.14 13.20 5.49
N ASP A 20 10.06 14.03 4.98
CA ASP A 20 9.78 15.45 4.72
C ASP A 20 8.66 15.61 3.67
N LYS A 21 8.73 14.78 2.62
CA LYS A 21 7.69 14.64 1.59
C LYS A 21 7.18 13.20 1.52
N PRO A 22 5.93 12.97 1.06
CA PRO A 22 5.42 11.62 0.85
C PRO A 22 6.33 10.77 -0.05
N GLU A 23 6.98 11.38 -1.03
CA GLU A 23 7.90 10.72 -1.96
C GLU A 23 9.20 10.24 -1.31
N ASP A 24 9.59 10.79 -0.16
CA ASP A 24 10.79 10.37 0.57
C ASP A 24 10.59 8.99 1.25
N PHE A 25 9.36 8.48 1.23
CA PHE A 25 9.00 7.20 1.82
C PHE A 25 7.98 6.45 0.96
N ILE A 26 8.49 5.68 0.02
CA ILE A 26 7.70 4.82 -0.87
C ILE A 26 7.63 3.42 -0.26
N VAL A 27 6.42 2.85 -0.25
CA VAL A 27 6.17 1.47 0.19
C VAL A 27 5.57 0.71 -0.98
N GLU A 28 6.12 -0.46 -1.27
CA GLU A 28 5.62 -1.42 -2.25
C GLU A 28 5.39 -2.75 -1.53
N GLU A 29 4.23 -3.38 -1.78
CA GLU A 29 3.84 -4.61 -1.09
C GLU A 29 4.44 -5.83 -1.79
N ILE A 30 4.90 -6.80 -1.01
CA ILE A 30 5.23 -8.15 -1.49
C ILE A 30 4.20 -9.09 -0.90
N ASP A 31 3.39 -9.73 -1.74
CA ASP A 31 2.36 -10.64 -1.27
C ASP A 31 2.92 -12.00 -0.81
N LEU A 32 2.05 -12.86 -0.29
CA LEU A 32 2.42 -14.19 0.20
C LEU A 32 3.02 -15.11 -0.86
N SER A 33 2.83 -14.81 -2.15
CA SER A 33 3.45 -15.53 -3.26
C SER A 33 4.83 -14.98 -3.66
N GLY A 34 5.24 -13.86 -3.06
CA GLY A 34 6.46 -13.14 -3.42
C GLY A 34 6.30 -12.15 -4.57
N LYS A 35 5.07 -11.89 -5.05
CA LYS A 35 4.84 -10.91 -6.12
C LYS A 35 4.98 -9.49 -5.55
N LEU A 36 5.79 -8.66 -6.21
CA LEU A 36 5.93 -7.23 -5.93
C LEU A 36 4.81 -6.42 -6.58
N HIS A 37 4.08 -5.66 -5.77
CA HIS A 37 3.06 -4.70 -6.19
C HIS A 37 3.65 -3.29 -6.19
N SER A 38 4.22 -2.91 -7.33
CA SER A 38 5.00 -1.67 -7.47
C SER A 38 4.15 -0.42 -7.71
N VAL A 39 4.58 0.73 -7.15
CA VAL A 39 4.01 2.05 -7.47
C VAL A 39 4.32 2.49 -8.91
N LYS A 40 5.35 1.89 -9.53
CA LYS A 40 5.75 2.11 -10.93
C LYS A 40 5.16 1.05 -11.87
N SER A 41 3.99 0.50 -11.53
CA SER A 41 3.36 -0.56 -12.31
C SER A 41 3.24 -0.18 -13.80
N SER A 42 3.67 -1.11 -14.66
CA SER A 42 3.62 -0.93 -16.11
C SER A 42 2.18 -0.89 -16.60
N ILE A 43 1.98 -0.39 -17.83
CA ILE A 43 0.65 -0.40 -18.47
C ILE A 43 0.08 -1.83 -18.52
N PHE A 44 0.93 -2.84 -18.75
CA PHE A 44 0.52 -4.25 -18.77
C PHE A 44 0.00 -4.74 -17.42
N GLU A 45 0.65 -4.40 -16.30
CA GLU A 45 0.17 -4.76 -14.96
C GLU A 45 -1.16 -4.09 -14.64
N LYS A 46 -1.35 -2.82 -15.04
CA LYS A 46 -2.63 -2.11 -14.86
C LYS A 46 -3.77 -2.75 -15.66
N ILE A 47 -3.50 -3.21 -16.88
CA ILE A 47 -4.48 -3.92 -17.72
C ILE A 47 -4.83 -5.26 -17.08
N LYS A 48 -3.86 -5.99 -16.53
CA LYS A 48 -4.07 -7.27 -15.85
C LYS A 48 -4.91 -7.14 -14.59
N ASP A 49 -4.75 -6.05 -13.83
CA ASP A 49 -5.61 -5.73 -12.70
C ASP A 49 -7.04 -5.40 -13.16
N PHE A 50 -7.18 -4.72 -14.31
CA PHE A 50 -8.50 -4.31 -14.83
C PHE A 50 -9.30 -5.46 -15.47
N PHE A 51 -8.63 -6.40 -16.14
CA PHE A 51 -9.26 -7.56 -16.76
C PHE A 51 -9.11 -8.78 -15.86
N PRO A 52 -10.13 -9.13 -15.06
CA PRO A 52 -10.05 -10.28 -14.18
C PRO A 52 -9.78 -11.53 -15.01
N GLN A 53 -8.68 -12.23 -14.71
CA GLN A 53 -8.33 -13.49 -15.37
C GLN A 53 -9.39 -14.58 -15.12
N LYS A 54 -10.21 -14.43 -14.08
CA LYS A 54 -11.38 -15.24 -13.75
C LYS A 54 -12.48 -14.35 -13.18
N PHE A 55 -13.72 -14.56 -13.61
CA PHE A 55 -14.88 -14.00 -12.93
C PHE A 55 -15.14 -14.83 -11.67
N ASP A 56 -14.72 -14.31 -10.53
CA ASP A 56 -14.88 -14.92 -9.20
C ASP A 56 -15.70 -13.98 -8.29
N GLU A 57 -15.99 -14.39 -7.06
CA GLU A 57 -16.74 -13.59 -6.09
C GLU A 57 -16.01 -12.28 -5.73
N TYR A 58 -14.68 -12.25 -5.83
CA TYR A 58 -13.83 -11.12 -5.46
C TYR A 58 -12.98 -10.63 -6.63
N LEU A 59 -12.91 -9.29 -6.76
CA LEU A 59 -11.98 -8.61 -7.66
C LEU A 59 -10.75 -8.17 -6.86
N HIS A 60 -9.57 -8.67 -7.23
CA HIS A 60 -8.29 -8.27 -6.63
C HIS A 60 -7.63 -7.17 -7.46
N LEU A 61 -7.23 -6.08 -6.80
CA LEU A 61 -6.64 -4.89 -7.44
C LEU A 61 -5.51 -4.34 -6.59
N THR A 62 -4.53 -3.69 -7.24
CA THR A 62 -3.49 -2.91 -6.54
C THR A 62 -3.98 -1.50 -6.19
N LEU A 63 -3.96 -1.14 -4.91
CA LEU A 63 -4.28 0.23 -4.47
C LEU A 63 -3.01 1.08 -4.33
N ILE A 64 -2.80 2.00 -5.27
CA ILE A 64 -1.73 3.01 -5.17
C ILE A 64 -2.30 4.26 -4.49
N LYS A 65 -1.69 4.69 -3.38
CA LYS A 65 -2.17 5.83 -2.58
C LYS A 65 -1.02 6.74 -2.13
N ARG A 66 -1.25 8.07 -2.15
CA ARG A 66 -0.26 9.09 -1.80
C ARG A 66 -0.79 10.01 -0.71
N ASN A 67 -0.18 10.01 0.47
CA ASN A 67 -0.67 10.79 1.63
C ASN A 67 -2.13 10.45 2.02
N TYR A 68 -2.49 9.17 1.90
CA TYR A 68 -3.77 8.61 2.32
C TYR A 68 -3.53 7.46 3.30
N THR A 69 -4.35 7.42 4.35
CA THR A 69 -4.55 6.19 5.13
C THR A 69 -5.36 5.20 4.29
N THR A 70 -5.17 3.91 4.54
CA THR A 70 -5.94 2.85 3.86
C THR A 70 -7.44 3.03 4.08
N GLN A 71 -7.85 3.31 5.31
CA GLN A 71 -9.27 3.55 5.67
C GLN A 71 -9.87 4.74 4.92
N ARG A 72 -9.11 5.84 4.75
CA ARG A 72 -9.58 7.00 3.98
C ARG A 72 -9.75 6.66 2.51
N ALA A 73 -8.83 5.90 1.91
CA ALA A 73 -8.96 5.46 0.52
C ALA A 73 -10.17 4.54 0.31
N ILE A 74 -10.37 3.55 1.18
CA ILE A 74 -11.53 2.64 1.13
C ILE A 74 -12.85 3.40 1.34
N SER A 75 -12.89 4.37 2.27
CA SER A 75 -14.08 5.20 2.47
C SER A 75 -14.48 5.97 1.21
N GLU A 76 -13.51 6.57 0.52
CA GLU A 76 -13.74 7.28 -0.74
C GLU A 76 -14.20 6.34 -1.87
N LEU A 77 -13.60 5.15 -1.99
CA LEU A 77 -14.02 4.13 -2.96
C LEU A 77 -15.43 3.63 -2.69
N SER A 78 -15.75 3.32 -1.43
CA SER A 78 -17.07 2.88 -0.99
C SER A 78 -18.17 3.88 -1.37
N LYS A 79 -17.94 5.18 -1.15
CA LYS A 79 -18.90 6.24 -1.56
C LYS A 79 -19.10 6.28 -3.07
N LYS A 80 -18.02 6.21 -3.85
CA LYS A 80 -18.06 6.29 -5.32
C LYS A 80 -18.74 5.07 -5.95
N LEU A 81 -18.44 3.88 -5.43
CA LEU A 81 -18.96 2.61 -5.93
C LEU A 81 -20.34 2.27 -5.34
N ARG A 82 -20.79 3.00 -4.30
CA ARG A 82 -22.05 2.77 -3.59
C ARG A 82 -22.16 1.37 -3.00
N ILE A 83 -21.06 0.86 -2.45
CA ILE A 83 -20.99 -0.42 -1.75
C ILE A 83 -20.45 -0.25 -0.33
N SER A 84 -20.81 -1.15 0.58
CA SER A 84 -20.33 -1.12 1.96
C SER A 84 -18.81 -1.26 2.05
N GLN A 85 -18.18 -0.57 3.01
CA GLN A 85 -16.75 -0.74 3.31
C GLN A 85 -16.40 -2.18 3.72
N SER A 86 -17.36 -2.94 4.25
CA SER A 86 -17.18 -4.37 4.59
C SER A 86 -16.93 -5.27 3.38
N ARG A 87 -17.12 -4.76 2.15
CA ARG A 87 -16.84 -5.49 0.90
C ARG A 87 -15.38 -5.38 0.46
N PHE A 88 -14.54 -4.63 1.18
CA PHE A 88 -13.12 -4.46 0.87
C PHE A 88 -12.28 -5.23 1.89
N GLY A 89 -11.41 -6.13 1.40
CA GLY A 89 -10.35 -6.77 2.17
C GLY A 89 -8.97 -6.25 1.76
N PHE A 90 -8.02 -6.19 2.70
CA PHE A 90 -6.63 -5.78 2.47
C PHE A 90 -5.71 -6.42 3.53
N ALA A 91 -4.41 -6.54 3.22
CA ALA A 91 -3.47 -7.28 4.06
C ALA A 91 -2.93 -6.50 5.28
N GLY A 92 -2.85 -5.16 5.21
CA GLY A 92 -2.36 -4.30 6.28
C GLY A 92 -2.10 -2.87 5.84
#